data_AF-A0A2H1G517-F1
#
_entry.id   AF-A0A2H1G517-F1
#
_cell.length_a   1.000
_cell.length_b   1.000
_cell.length_c   1.000
_cell.angle_alpha   90.00
_cell.angle_beta   90.00
_cell.angle_gamma   90.00
#
_symmetry.space_group_name_H-M   'P 1'
#
loop_
_entity.id
_entity.type
_entity.pdbx_description
1 polymer ?
#
loop_
_entity_poly.entity_id
_entity_poly.type
_entity_poly.pdbx_seq_one_letter_code
_entity_poly.pdbx_strand_id
1 'polypeptide(L)'
;MSLCFDQAYTALRNGRISYEQYLHEVLANFAEARHPRVALLKRTWEFSINDPVGNSIREAVLSTPTVSHQDLQTHLLPLYLSVLHSSLPSLRHHLSHPMAQHNPILRSLLTLAASLSSAQILHYLLSAYPTLSLKETNASLALSYTRRTAPMLDVLYNHDWRSIRNSATEFQRATEWALHTHAEELDWFLTHGGVVNQEVLARTTRCQTKIAADCVALLLERGGVEMFKQTGVLQMAAKRGQAEVVRMLVETGINVDEVVQLERYREGTTALEEAARGGHVETARILVAYGAGMKSSGGRLASARL
;
A
#
# COMPACT_ATOMS: atom_id res chain seq x y z
N MET A 1 26.99 -20.74 2.28
CA MET A 1 27.46 -19.41 2.73
C MET A 1 26.30 -18.76 3.43
N SER A 2 26.42 -18.45 4.72
CA SER A 2 25.41 -17.68 5.45
C SER A 2 25.38 -16.24 4.95
N LEU A 3 24.19 -15.70 4.69
CA LEU A 3 24.02 -14.32 4.22
C LEU A 3 23.95 -13.39 5.44
N CYS A 4 24.55 -12.20 5.37
CA CYS A 4 24.27 -11.19 6.39
C CYS A 4 22.85 -10.60 6.23
N PHE A 5 22.35 -9.89 7.24
CA PHE A 5 21.00 -9.32 7.26
C PHE A 5 20.62 -8.57 5.95
N ASP A 6 21.43 -7.60 5.51
CA ASP A 6 21.17 -6.84 4.27
C ASP A 6 21.23 -7.71 3.00
N GLN A 7 22.12 -8.71 2.98
CA GLN A 7 22.26 -9.63 1.87
C GLN A 7 21.07 -10.57 1.77
N ALA A 8 20.56 -11.06 2.91
CA ALA A 8 19.37 -11.88 2.97
C ALA A 8 18.14 -11.11 2.47
N TYR A 9 17.94 -9.87 2.94
CA TYR A 9 16.84 -9.02 2.46
C TYR A 9 16.96 -8.71 0.95
N THR A 10 18.16 -8.37 0.48
CA THR A 10 18.41 -8.12 -0.94
C THR A 10 18.19 -9.39 -1.78
N ALA A 11 18.58 -10.55 -1.29
CA ALA A 11 18.35 -11.83 -1.94
C ALA A 11 16.86 -12.17 -2.02
N LEU A 12 16.09 -11.91 -0.95
CA LEU A 12 14.65 -12.09 -0.93
C LEU A 12 13.97 -11.19 -1.98
N ARG A 13 14.29 -9.89 -2.01
CA ARG A 13 13.72 -8.96 -3.00
C ARG A 13 14.03 -9.33 -4.45
N ASN A 14 15.20 -9.95 -4.67
CA ASN A 14 15.63 -10.43 -5.98
C ASN A 14 15.11 -11.84 -6.30
N GLY A 15 14.28 -12.45 -5.45
CA GLY A 15 13.73 -13.80 -5.64
C GLY A 15 14.77 -14.92 -5.61
N ARG A 16 15.96 -14.67 -5.03
CA ARG A 16 17.06 -15.66 -4.95
C ARG A 16 16.90 -16.65 -3.81
N ILE A 17 16.15 -16.27 -2.78
CA ILE A 17 15.84 -17.12 -1.63
C ILE A 17 14.34 -17.04 -1.34
N SER A 18 13.79 -18.09 -0.73
CA SER A 18 12.40 -18.10 -0.26
C SER A 18 12.24 -17.26 1.01
N TYR A 19 10.99 -16.91 1.34
CA TYR A 19 10.70 -16.19 2.58
C TYR A 19 11.04 -17.03 3.83
N GLU A 20 10.89 -18.36 3.75
CA GLU A 20 11.32 -19.29 4.80
C GLU A 20 12.83 -19.24 5.02
N GLN A 21 13.60 -19.29 3.92
CA GLN A 21 15.06 -19.16 3.96
C GLN A 21 15.47 -17.80 4.52
N TYR A 22 14.77 -16.73 4.14
CA TYR A 22 14.99 -15.40 4.69
C TYR A 22 14.76 -15.36 6.21
N LEU A 23 13.64 -15.87 6.72
CA LEU A 23 13.36 -15.92 8.17
C LEU A 23 14.43 -16.73 8.92
N HIS A 24 14.85 -17.86 8.35
CA HIS A 24 15.94 -18.66 8.89
C HIS A 24 17.25 -17.88 8.96
N GLU A 25 17.66 -17.21 7.88
CA GLU A 25 18.90 -16.41 7.85
C GLU A 25 18.84 -15.22 8.82
N VAL A 26 17.69 -14.54 8.94
CA VAL A 26 17.51 -13.42 9.87
C VAL A 26 17.67 -13.90 11.31
N LEU A 27 16.96 -14.95 11.71
CA LEU A 27 17.05 -15.51 13.08
C LEU A 27 18.46 -16.05 13.38
N ALA A 28 19.07 -16.77 12.44
CA ALA A 28 20.41 -17.33 12.60
C ALA A 28 21.49 -16.26 12.73
N ASN A 29 21.34 -15.11 12.07
CA ASN A 29 22.29 -14.00 12.18
C ASN A 29 22.35 -13.41 13.60
N PHE A 30 21.19 -13.29 14.28
CA PHE A 30 21.12 -12.65 15.59
C PHE A 30 21.31 -13.63 16.77
N ALA A 31 21.31 -14.94 16.52
CA ALA A 31 21.64 -15.99 17.50
C ALA A 31 23.08 -15.88 18.04
N GLU A 32 24.04 -15.74 17.13
CA GLU A 32 25.48 -15.89 17.44
C GLU A 32 26.35 -14.82 16.78
N ALA A 33 25.74 -13.82 16.12
CA ALA A 33 26.46 -12.86 15.27
C ALA A 33 27.36 -13.56 14.25
N ARG A 34 26.76 -14.49 13.47
CA ARG A 34 27.46 -15.33 12.48
C ARG A 34 28.25 -14.57 11.40
N HIS A 35 28.04 -13.26 11.27
CA HIS A 35 28.70 -12.43 10.27
C HIS A 35 29.31 -11.17 10.91
N PRO A 36 30.56 -10.76 10.58
CA PRO A 36 31.24 -9.62 11.22
C PRO A 36 30.45 -8.30 11.14
N ARG A 37 29.70 -8.09 10.03
CA ARG A 37 28.83 -6.91 9.86
C ARG A 37 27.60 -6.90 10.79
N VAL A 38 27.20 -8.05 11.34
CA VAL A 38 26.10 -8.14 12.32
C VAL A 38 26.51 -7.57 13.67
N ALA A 39 27.81 -7.50 13.98
CA ALA A 39 28.30 -6.82 15.18
C ALA A 39 28.00 -5.30 15.17
N LEU A 40 27.94 -4.68 13.98
CA LEU A 40 27.52 -3.29 13.81
C LEU A 40 26.00 -3.15 13.97
N LEU A 41 25.23 -4.09 13.42
CA LEU A 41 23.76 -4.16 13.52
C LEU A 41 23.22 -4.54 14.91
N LYS A 42 24.09 -4.84 15.89
CA LYS A 42 23.72 -4.89 17.32
C LYS A 42 23.44 -3.51 17.90
N ARG A 43 23.88 -2.45 17.21
CA ARG A 43 23.54 -1.07 17.59
C ARG A 43 22.07 -0.82 17.28
N THR A 44 21.35 -0.28 18.24
CA THR A 44 19.90 -0.08 18.15
C THR A 44 19.50 0.88 17.02
N TRP A 45 20.43 1.73 16.54
CA TRP A 45 20.19 2.80 15.57
C TRP A 45 20.62 2.51 14.11
N GLU A 46 21.17 1.35 13.77
CA GLU A 46 21.43 0.99 12.37
C GLU A 46 20.14 0.44 11.72
N PHE A 47 19.48 1.30 10.94
CA PHE A 47 18.26 0.98 10.20
C PHE A 47 18.57 0.53 8.77
N SER A 48 18.11 -0.66 8.38
CA SER A 48 17.74 -0.88 6.99
C SER A 48 16.30 -0.36 6.84
N ILE A 49 16.15 0.85 6.28
CA ILE A 49 14.88 1.59 6.32
C ILE A 49 13.73 0.87 5.56
N ASN A 50 14.01 -0.18 4.80
CA ASN A 50 13.01 -0.85 3.97
C ASN A 50 12.65 -2.29 4.39
N ASP A 51 13.07 -2.77 5.55
CA ASP A 51 12.73 -4.13 6.02
C ASP A 51 12.01 -4.14 7.39
N PRO A 52 10.70 -3.83 7.44
CA PRO A 52 9.97 -3.76 8.70
C PRO A 52 9.96 -5.09 9.46
N VAL A 53 9.85 -6.21 8.74
CA VAL A 53 9.81 -7.55 9.34
C VAL A 53 11.17 -7.90 9.92
N GLY A 54 12.24 -7.82 9.13
CA GLY A 54 13.59 -8.10 9.60
C GLY A 54 14.01 -7.20 10.77
N ASN A 55 13.67 -5.91 10.71
CA ASN A 55 13.94 -4.98 11.81
C ASN A 55 13.19 -5.36 13.09
N SER A 56 11.91 -5.74 12.98
CA SER A 56 11.12 -6.19 14.13
C SER A 56 11.64 -7.49 14.74
N ILE A 57 12.09 -8.45 13.93
CA ILE A 57 12.70 -9.70 14.40
C ILE A 57 14.04 -9.41 15.08
N ARG A 58 14.87 -8.55 14.50
CA ARG A 58 16.14 -8.10 15.10
C ARG A 58 15.90 -7.49 16.47
N GLU A 59 14.98 -6.54 16.58
CA GLU A 59 14.59 -5.91 17.85
C GLU A 59 14.10 -6.95 18.86
N ALA A 60 13.29 -7.91 18.41
CA ALA A 60 12.78 -8.98 19.27
C ALA A 60 13.89 -9.85 19.87
N VAL A 61 14.83 -10.29 19.03
CA VAL A 61 15.95 -11.14 19.46
C VAL A 61 16.93 -10.36 20.34
N LEU A 62 17.28 -9.11 19.98
CA LEU A 62 18.19 -8.30 20.79
C LEU A 62 17.60 -7.91 22.17
N SER A 63 16.28 -7.79 22.26
CA SER A 63 15.59 -7.45 23.50
C SER A 63 15.30 -8.68 24.39
N THR A 64 15.66 -9.89 23.96
CA THR A 64 15.46 -11.15 24.71
C THR A 64 16.83 -11.73 25.13
N PRO A 65 17.31 -11.42 26.35
CA PRO A 65 18.73 -11.56 26.70
C PRO A 65 19.25 -13.00 26.90
N THR A 66 18.44 -14.05 26.70
CA THR A 66 18.83 -15.45 26.98
C THR A 66 18.20 -16.46 26.03
N VAL A 67 18.18 -16.20 24.72
CA VAL A 67 17.71 -17.19 23.75
C VAL A 67 18.91 -17.98 23.22
N SER A 68 18.98 -19.28 23.49
CA SER A 68 20.04 -20.12 22.92
C SER A 68 19.80 -20.36 21.43
N HIS A 69 20.84 -20.75 20.69
CA HIS A 69 20.69 -21.14 19.27
C HIS A 69 19.67 -22.28 19.10
N GLN A 70 19.62 -23.19 20.07
CA GLN A 70 18.65 -24.28 20.07
C GLN A 70 17.23 -23.73 20.17
N ASP A 71 16.96 -22.81 21.09
CA ASP A 71 15.63 -22.20 21.28
C ASP A 71 15.15 -21.41 20.05
N LEU A 72 16.09 -20.75 19.34
CA LEU A 72 15.78 -20.06 18.09
C LEU A 72 15.28 -21.02 17.01
N GLN A 73 15.92 -22.19 16.89
CA GLN A 73 15.55 -23.19 15.88
C GLN A 73 14.35 -24.04 16.29
N THR A 74 14.22 -24.40 17.57
CA THR A 74 13.17 -25.31 18.04
C THR A 74 11.85 -24.59 18.32
N HIS A 75 11.88 -23.29 18.66
CA HIS A 75 10.68 -22.58 19.10
C HIS A 75 10.37 -21.33 18.28
N LEU A 76 11.34 -20.45 18.02
CA LEU A 76 11.04 -19.20 17.30
C LEU A 76 10.86 -19.41 15.80
N LEU A 77 11.72 -20.17 15.13
CA LEU A 77 11.56 -20.41 13.70
C LEU A 77 10.20 -21.08 13.36
N PRO A 78 9.78 -22.16 14.02
CA PRO A 78 8.45 -22.75 13.81
C PRO A 78 7.29 -21.78 14.10
N LEU A 79 7.46 -20.89 15.08
CA LEU A 79 6.50 -19.84 15.39
C LEU A 79 6.34 -18.85 14.23
N TYR A 80 7.42 -18.31 13.66
CA TYR A 80 7.33 -17.43 12.49
C TYR A 80 6.84 -18.15 11.25
N LEU A 81 7.24 -19.41 11.04
CA LEU A 81 6.75 -20.23 9.93
C LEU A 81 5.24 -20.48 10.04
N SER A 82 4.71 -20.67 11.25
CA SER A 82 3.26 -20.79 11.44
C SER A 82 2.49 -19.55 10.97
N VAL A 83 3.06 -18.35 11.14
CA VAL A 83 2.49 -17.11 10.61
C VAL A 83 2.62 -17.04 9.09
N LEU A 84 3.79 -17.42 8.56
CA LEU A 84 4.04 -17.46 7.12
C LEU A 84 3.06 -18.38 6.39
N HIS A 85 2.78 -19.55 6.96
CA HIS A 85 1.82 -20.52 6.42
C HIS A 85 0.36 -20.19 6.77
N SER A 86 0.10 -19.07 7.45
CA SER A 86 -1.22 -18.67 7.94
C SER A 86 -1.93 -19.75 8.79
N SER A 87 -1.15 -20.58 9.52
CA SER A 87 -1.66 -21.66 10.35
C SER A 87 -1.93 -21.17 11.78
N LEU A 88 -3.16 -20.75 12.05
CA LEU A 88 -3.59 -20.34 13.38
C LEU A 88 -3.46 -21.46 14.45
N PRO A 89 -3.78 -22.75 14.17
CA PRO A 89 -3.59 -23.82 15.14
C PRO A 89 -2.12 -24.02 15.53
N SER A 90 -1.22 -24.04 14.54
CA SER A 90 0.22 -24.14 14.78
C SER A 90 0.74 -22.93 15.54
N LEU A 91 0.27 -21.72 15.20
CA LEU A 91 0.63 -20.49 15.92
C LEU A 91 0.26 -20.57 17.39
N ARG A 92 -0.97 -20.98 17.71
CA ARG A 92 -1.45 -21.13 19.08
C ARG A 92 -0.64 -22.16 19.87
N HIS A 93 -0.26 -23.26 19.23
CA HIS A 93 0.58 -24.28 19.85
C HIS A 93 1.97 -23.71 20.23
N HIS A 94 2.62 -22.98 19.33
CA HIS A 94 3.95 -22.41 19.64
C HIS A 94 3.88 -21.22 20.62
N LEU A 95 2.78 -20.45 20.62
CA LEU A 95 2.55 -19.36 21.58
C LEU A 95 2.27 -19.83 23.02
N SER A 96 2.00 -21.11 23.25
CA SER A 96 1.88 -21.63 24.62
C SER A 96 3.22 -21.64 25.37
N HIS A 97 4.35 -21.55 24.65
CA HIS A 97 5.66 -21.48 25.26
C HIS A 97 5.92 -20.08 25.85
N PRO A 98 6.41 -19.95 27.11
CA PRO A 98 6.59 -18.67 27.78
C PRO A 98 7.46 -17.68 27.00
N MET A 99 8.50 -18.18 26.33
CA MET A 99 9.37 -17.35 25.49
C MET A 99 8.62 -16.65 24.36
N ALA A 100 7.64 -17.32 23.75
CA ALA A 100 6.89 -16.78 22.62
C ALA A 100 5.94 -15.64 23.03
N GLN A 101 5.69 -15.48 24.33
CA GLN A 101 4.81 -14.45 24.90
C GLN A 101 5.55 -13.15 25.25
N HIS A 102 6.87 -13.08 25.04
CA HIS A 102 7.60 -11.84 25.22
C HIS A 102 7.12 -10.78 24.23
N ASN A 103 6.82 -9.58 24.75
CA ASN A 103 6.23 -8.49 23.98
C ASN A 103 7.00 -8.14 22.69
N PRO A 104 8.35 -8.07 22.66
CA PRO A 104 9.09 -7.83 21.42
C PRO A 104 8.87 -8.92 20.34
N ILE A 105 8.77 -10.20 20.75
CA ILE A 105 8.46 -11.31 19.83
C ILE A 105 7.04 -11.13 19.29
N LEU A 106 6.06 -10.87 20.15
CA LEU A 106 4.67 -10.64 19.73
C LEU A 106 4.54 -9.46 18.73
N ARG A 107 5.29 -8.36 18.93
CA ARG A 107 5.35 -7.23 17.99
C ARG A 107 5.93 -7.60 16.62
N SER A 108 6.95 -8.45 16.61
CA SER A 108 7.52 -8.94 15.35
C SER A 108 6.57 -9.90 14.61
N LEU A 109 5.80 -10.72 15.34
CA LEU A 109 4.74 -11.55 14.76
C LEU A 109 3.61 -10.70 14.20
N LEU A 110 3.23 -9.63 14.91
CA LEU A 110 2.25 -8.65 14.43
C LEU A 110 2.72 -7.99 13.12
N THR A 111 3.99 -7.59 13.07
CA THR A 111 4.60 -6.98 11.87
C THR A 111 4.66 -7.97 10.71
N LEU A 112 5.01 -9.23 10.96
CA LEU A 112 5.00 -10.29 9.95
C LEU A 112 3.58 -10.55 9.43
N ALA A 113 2.60 -10.72 10.32
CA ALA A 113 1.20 -10.93 9.95
C ALA A 113 0.64 -9.76 9.12
N ALA A 114 0.99 -8.53 9.50
CA ALA A 114 0.68 -7.33 8.72
C ALA A 114 1.30 -7.40 7.32
N SER A 115 2.59 -7.71 7.22
CA SER A 115 3.33 -7.78 5.95
C SER A 115 2.80 -8.85 4.97
N LEU A 116 2.18 -9.91 5.50
CA LEU A 116 1.61 -11.01 4.73
C LEU A 116 0.13 -10.82 4.43
N SER A 117 -0.49 -9.72 4.87
CA SER A 117 -1.93 -9.49 4.76
C SER A 117 -2.79 -10.59 5.43
N SER A 118 -2.28 -11.19 6.51
CA SER A 118 -2.96 -12.28 7.22
C SER A 118 -3.94 -11.73 8.26
N ALA A 119 -5.15 -11.38 7.82
CA ALA A 119 -6.19 -10.79 8.67
C ALA A 119 -6.55 -11.67 9.88
N GLN A 120 -6.63 -12.99 9.69
CA GLN A 120 -6.99 -13.93 10.75
C GLN A 120 -5.97 -13.94 11.89
N ILE A 121 -4.67 -14.00 11.56
CA ILE A 121 -3.60 -13.99 12.55
C ILE A 121 -3.48 -12.61 13.19
N LEU A 122 -3.58 -11.55 12.39
CA LEU A 122 -3.51 -10.18 12.89
C LEU A 122 -4.62 -9.92 13.93
N HIS A 123 -5.85 -10.32 13.62
CA HIS A 123 -6.99 -10.23 14.55
C HIS A 123 -6.75 -11.03 15.83
N TYR A 124 -6.25 -12.27 15.71
CA TYR A 124 -5.96 -13.10 16.88
C TYR A 124 -4.91 -12.46 17.79
N LEU A 125 -3.80 -11.94 17.22
CA LEU A 125 -2.74 -11.31 18.01
C LEU A 125 -3.25 -10.06 18.75
N LEU A 126 -4.00 -9.19 18.06
CA LEU A 126 -4.52 -7.95 18.67
C LEU A 126 -5.63 -8.21 19.71
N SER A 127 -6.42 -9.27 19.54
CA SER A 127 -7.46 -9.64 20.51
C SER A 127 -6.90 -10.37 21.73
N ALA A 128 -5.92 -11.26 21.54
CA ALA A 128 -5.30 -12.01 22.63
C ALA A 128 -4.31 -11.16 23.46
N TYR A 129 -3.68 -10.15 22.85
CA TYR A 129 -2.62 -9.36 23.49
C TYR A 129 -2.90 -7.85 23.38
N PRO A 130 -3.61 -7.24 24.36
CA PRO A 130 -3.96 -5.82 24.36
C PRO A 130 -2.76 -4.86 24.41
N THR A 131 -1.56 -5.35 24.71
CA THR A 131 -0.32 -4.56 24.73
C THR A 131 0.21 -4.27 23.33
N LEU A 132 -0.30 -4.96 22.31
CA LEU A 132 0.10 -4.77 20.92
C LEU A 132 -0.63 -3.58 20.30
N SER A 133 0.10 -2.80 19.51
CA SER A 133 -0.45 -1.63 18.83
C SER A 133 -0.03 -1.57 17.37
N LEU A 134 -1.00 -1.32 16.49
CA LEU A 134 -0.75 -1.07 15.07
C LEU A 134 -0.08 0.29 14.80
N LYS A 135 0.07 1.13 15.83
CA LYS A 135 0.75 2.44 15.74
C LYS A 135 2.27 2.32 15.84
N GLU A 136 2.80 1.13 16.13
CA GLU A 136 4.23 0.87 16.17
C GLU A 136 4.87 1.09 14.79
N THR A 137 6.12 1.56 14.79
CA THR A 137 6.84 1.99 13.57
C THR A 137 6.92 0.89 12.52
N ASN A 138 7.37 -0.30 12.89
CA ASN A 138 7.54 -1.43 11.98
C ASN A 138 6.19 -1.98 11.47
N ALA A 139 5.17 -2.10 12.34
CA ALA A 139 3.84 -2.56 11.96
C ALA A 139 3.14 -1.57 11.00
N SER A 140 3.19 -0.28 11.31
CA SER A 140 2.63 0.78 10.46
C SER A 140 3.35 0.84 9.10
N LEU A 141 4.67 0.66 9.09
CA LEU A 141 5.47 0.59 7.86
C LEU A 141 5.11 -0.64 7.03
N ALA A 142 4.98 -1.82 7.65
CA ALA A 142 4.55 -3.04 6.97
C ALA A 142 3.19 -2.86 6.29
N LEU A 143 2.21 -2.29 7.00
CA LEU A 143 0.87 -2.02 6.47
C LEU A 143 0.86 -1.03 5.30
N SER A 144 1.85 -0.13 5.21
CA SER A 144 1.94 0.84 4.12
C SER A 144 2.33 0.21 2.77
N TYR A 145 3.00 -0.94 2.78
CA TYR A 145 3.44 -1.65 1.58
C TYR A 145 2.55 -2.84 1.22
N THR A 146 1.63 -3.22 2.11
CA THR A 146 0.77 -4.38 1.90
C THR A 146 -0.50 -4.02 1.14
N ARG A 147 -0.94 -4.94 0.28
CA ARG A 147 -2.30 -4.92 -0.25
C ARG A 147 -3.30 -5.16 0.89
N ARG A 148 -4.28 -4.27 1.03
CA ARG A 148 -5.27 -4.32 2.12
C ARG A 148 -6.59 -4.86 1.58
N THR A 149 -6.84 -6.13 1.84
CA THR A 149 -8.10 -6.81 1.50
C THR A 149 -9.22 -6.41 2.46
N ALA A 150 -10.48 -6.66 2.09
CA ALA A 150 -11.62 -6.35 2.95
C ALA A 150 -11.50 -6.94 4.39
N PRO A 151 -11.16 -8.22 4.60
CA PRO A 151 -10.97 -8.77 5.94
C PRO A 151 -9.84 -8.07 6.72
N MET A 152 -8.79 -7.63 6.02
CA MET A 152 -7.71 -6.88 6.64
C MET A 152 -8.21 -5.53 7.12
N LEU A 153 -9.00 -4.83 6.31
CA LEU A 153 -9.57 -3.52 6.65
C LEU A 153 -10.55 -3.61 7.83
N ASP A 154 -11.33 -4.69 7.93
CA ASP A 154 -12.19 -4.93 9.09
C ASP A 154 -11.38 -4.97 10.40
N VAL A 155 -10.23 -5.67 10.38
CA VAL A 155 -9.33 -5.74 11.54
C VAL A 155 -8.73 -4.36 11.83
N LEU A 156 -8.23 -3.66 10.81
CA LEU A 156 -7.64 -2.33 10.97
C LEU A 156 -8.65 -1.31 11.52
N TYR A 157 -9.89 -1.34 11.05
CA TYR A 157 -10.96 -0.47 11.52
C TYR A 157 -11.33 -0.78 12.98
N ASN A 158 -11.54 -2.06 13.31
CA ASN A 158 -11.89 -2.47 14.67
C ASN A 158 -10.83 -2.07 15.71
N HIS A 159 -9.54 -2.09 15.31
CA HIS A 159 -8.41 -1.72 16.16
C HIS A 159 -7.94 -0.25 15.96
N ASP A 160 -8.76 0.61 15.33
CA ASP A 160 -8.52 2.05 15.16
C ASP A 160 -7.14 2.41 14.57
N TRP A 161 -6.73 1.65 13.54
CA TRP A 161 -5.51 1.94 12.79
C TRP A 161 -5.58 3.36 12.20
N ARG A 162 -4.57 4.19 12.49
CA ARG A 162 -4.54 5.62 12.08
C ARG A 162 -5.79 6.42 12.45
N SER A 163 -6.45 6.05 13.54
CA SER A 163 -7.64 6.75 14.02
C SER A 163 -8.81 6.70 13.03
N ILE A 164 -8.85 5.75 12.08
CA ILE A 164 -9.90 5.69 11.05
C ILE A 164 -11.28 5.40 11.65
N ARG A 165 -11.36 4.76 12.82
CA ARG A 165 -12.65 4.49 13.46
C ARG A 165 -13.14 5.70 14.27
N ASN A 166 -12.21 6.43 14.89
CA ASN A 166 -12.53 7.50 15.81
C ASN A 166 -12.49 8.92 15.19
N SER A 167 -12.00 9.07 13.96
CA SER A 167 -11.92 10.35 13.26
C SER A 167 -12.49 10.26 11.84
N ALA A 168 -13.60 10.95 11.61
CA ALA A 168 -14.19 11.07 10.28
C ALA A 168 -13.22 11.69 9.25
N THR A 169 -12.35 12.61 9.71
CA THR A 169 -11.35 13.24 8.84
C THR A 169 -10.26 12.26 8.41
N GLU A 170 -9.79 11.39 9.30
CA GLU A 170 -8.80 10.36 8.95
C GLU A 170 -9.42 9.24 8.12
N PHE A 171 -10.66 8.86 8.43
CA PHE A 171 -11.41 7.91 7.63
C PHE A 171 -11.59 8.40 6.18
N GLN A 172 -11.96 9.68 6.03
CA GLN A 172 -12.11 10.29 4.72
C GLN A 172 -10.77 10.42 3.98
N ARG A 173 -9.68 10.78 4.67
CA ARG A 173 -8.33 10.78 4.08
C ARG A 173 -7.90 9.38 3.61
N ALA A 174 -8.23 8.34 4.36
CA ALA A 174 -7.96 6.96 3.96
C ALA A 174 -8.79 6.56 2.73
N THR A 175 -10.06 6.99 2.67
CA THR A 175 -10.92 6.83 1.49
C THR A 175 -10.33 7.52 0.26
N GLU A 176 -9.83 8.76 0.41
CA GLU A 176 -9.15 9.48 -0.67
C GLU A 176 -7.87 8.76 -1.13
N TRP A 177 -7.09 8.20 -0.20
CA TRP A 177 -5.89 7.44 -0.53
C TRP A 177 -6.21 6.15 -1.30
N ALA A 178 -7.32 5.48 -0.97
CA ALA A 178 -7.76 4.26 -1.61
C ALA A 178 -8.02 4.42 -3.13
N LEU A 179 -8.26 5.66 -3.61
CA LEU A 179 -8.34 5.98 -5.04
C LEU A 179 -7.05 5.66 -5.81
N HIS A 180 -5.92 5.58 -5.12
CA HIS A 180 -4.60 5.33 -5.68
C HIS A 180 -4.11 3.90 -5.47
N THR A 181 -4.86 3.05 -4.76
CA THR A 181 -4.46 1.68 -4.44
C THR A 181 -5.15 0.68 -5.37
N HIS A 182 -6.34 0.20 -5.01
CA HIS A 182 -7.10 -0.78 -5.78
C HIS A 182 -8.60 -0.74 -5.41
N ALA A 183 -9.43 -1.24 -6.32
CA ALA A 183 -10.89 -1.15 -6.21
C ALA A 183 -11.43 -1.80 -4.92
N GLU A 184 -10.91 -2.96 -4.53
CA GLU A 184 -11.39 -3.68 -3.33
C GLU A 184 -11.25 -2.87 -2.02
N GLU A 185 -10.19 -2.07 -1.89
CA GLU A 185 -9.98 -1.24 -0.69
C GLU A 185 -10.93 -0.04 -0.72
N LEU A 186 -11.03 0.61 -1.89
CA LEU A 186 -11.95 1.72 -2.09
C LEU A 186 -13.39 1.27 -1.85
N ASP A 187 -13.77 0.10 -2.37
CA ASP A 187 -15.07 -0.51 -2.20
C ASP A 187 -15.44 -0.68 -0.73
N TRP A 188 -14.50 -1.19 0.06
CA TRP A 188 -14.66 -1.31 1.50
C TRP A 188 -14.90 0.05 2.16
N PHE A 189 -14.11 1.08 1.84
CA PHE A 189 -14.34 2.41 2.42
C PHE A 189 -15.72 2.98 2.04
N LEU A 190 -16.13 2.86 0.78
CA LEU A 190 -17.43 3.34 0.30
C LEU A 190 -18.60 2.65 1.00
N THR A 191 -18.51 1.34 1.22
CA THR A 191 -19.55 0.56 1.94
C THR A 191 -19.61 0.89 3.43
N HIS A 192 -18.53 1.43 4.00
CA HIS A 192 -18.43 1.81 5.41
C HIS A 192 -18.60 3.33 5.65
N GLY A 193 -19.21 4.04 4.69
CA GLY A 193 -19.56 5.46 4.83
C GLY A 193 -18.54 6.45 4.26
N GLY A 194 -17.55 5.97 3.53
CA GLY A 194 -16.58 6.80 2.82
C GLY A 194 -17.26 7.50 1.64
N VAL A 195 -16.96 8.78 1.44
CA VAL A 195 -17.63 9.58 0.41
C VAL A 195 -16.63 9.97 -0.67
N VAL A 196 -16.93 9.65 -1.93
CA VAL A 196 -16.17 10.17 -3.08
C VAL A 196 -17.09 11.04 -3.91
N ASN A 197 -16.83 12.34 -3.90
CA ASN A 197 -17.57 13.34 -4.68
C ASN A 197 -16.63 14.07 -5.67
N GLN A 198 -17.19 14.98 -6.46
CA GLN A 198 -16.43 15.77 -7.44
C GLN A 198 -15.27 16.56 -6.79
N GLU A 199 -15.46 17.10 -5.58
CA GLU A 199 -14.42 17.85 -4.88
C GLU A 199 -13.24 16.96 -4.47
N VAL A 200 -13.53 15.77 -3.94
CA VAL A 200 -12.51 14.76 -3.62
C VAL A 200 -11.74 14.37 -4.87
N LEU A 201 -12.44 14.07 -5.96
CA LEU A 201 -11.80 13.73 -7.24
C LEU A 201 -10.93 14.89 -7.74
N ALA A 202 -11.42 16.14 -7.68
CA ALA A 202 -10.66 17.32 -8.06
C ALA A 202 -9.39 17.49 -7.21
N ARG A 203 -9.45 17.24 -5.90
CA ARG A 203 -8.27 17.23 -5.02
C ARG A 203 -7.28 16.14 -5.41
N THR A 204 -7.75 14.93 -5.73
CA THR A 204 -6.85 13.81 -6.07
C THR A 204 -6.05 14.07 -7.34
N THR A 205 -6.54 14.92 -8.26
CA THR A 205 -5.76 15.34 -9.43
C THR A 205 -4.48 16.08 -9.05
N ARG A 206 -4.42 16.71 -7.86
CA ARG A 206 -3.25 17.44 -7.36
C ARG A 206 -2.16 16.51 -6.81
N CYS A 207 -2.51 15.27 -6.48
CA CYS A 207 -1.57 14.29 -5.95
C CYS A 207 -0.58 13.84 -7.03
N GLN A 208 0.63 13.43 -6.62
CA GLN A 208 1.64 12.91 -7.54
C GLN A 208 1.34 11.47 -8.01
N THR A 209 0.51 10.74 -7.28
CA THR A 209 0.10 9.37 -7.55
C THR A 209 -0.96 9.29 -8.66
N LYS A 210 -0.95 8.20 -9.43
CA LYS A 210 -1.97 7.92 -10.45
C LYS A 210 -3.25 7.43 -9.76
N ILE A 211 -4.43 7.75 -10.30
CA ILE A 211 -5.66 7.08 -9.89
C ILE A 211 -5.66 5.66 -10.45
N ALA A 212 -6.07 4.66 -9.68
CA ALA A 212 -6.08 3.29 -10.14
C ALA A 212 -7.24 3.07 -11.12
N ALA A 213 -7.00 2.34 -12.22
CA ALA A 213 -7.99 2.15 -13.28
C ALA A 213 -9.22 1.37 -12.79
N ASP A 214 -8.99 0.35 -11.98
CA ASP A 214 -10.03 -0.42 -11.31
C ASP A 214 -10.87 0.44 -10.34
N CYS A 215 -10.25 1.39 -9.63
CA CYS A 215 -10.99 2.37 -8.83
C CYS A 215 -11.89 3.27 -9.69
N VAL A 216 -11.41 3.72 -10.86
CA VAL A 216 -12.24 4.51 -11.79
C VAL A 216 -13.44 3.70 -12.30
N ALA A 217 -13.21 2.43 -12.66
CA ALA A 217 -14.28 1.53 -13.08
C ALA A 217 -15.36 1.36 -12.00
N LEU A 218 -14.95 1.09 -10.74
CA LEU A 218 -15.85 0.97 -9.60
C LEU A 218 -16.67 2.25 -9.36
N LEU A 219 -16.02 3.41 -9.46
CA LEU A 219 -16.70 4.70 -9.28
C LEU A 219 -17.70 4.97 -10.41
N LEU A 220 -17.35 4.67 -11.67
CA LEU A 220 -18.26 4.79 -12.80
C LEU A 220 -19.48 3.87 -12.64
N GLU A 221 -19.30 2.65 -12.15
CA GLU A 221 -20.39 1.71 -11.88
C GLU A 221 -21.37 2.23 -10.83
N ARG A 222 -20.86 2.89 -9.77
CA ARG A 222 -21.68 3.35 -8.64
C ARG A 222 -22.25 4.76 -8.77
N GLY A 223 -21.42 5.71 -9.19
CA GLY A 223 -21.73 7.13 -9.22
C GLY A 223 -21.99 7.67 -10.63
N GLY A 224 -21.74 6.86 -11.66
CA GLY A 224 -21.91 7.25 -13.06
C GLY A 224 -20.91 8.32 -13.51
N VAL A 225 -21.12 8.79 -14.73
CA VAL A 225 -20.23 9.75 -15.39
C VAL A 225 -20.23 11.14 -14.75
N GLU A 226 -21.34 11.54 -14.11
CA GLU A 226 -21.52 12.88 -13.55
C GLU A 226 -20.47 13.23 -12.49
N MET A 227 -19.98 12.25 -11.73
CA MET A 227 -18.99 12.49 -10.68
C MET A 227 -17.62 12.93 -11.22
N PHE A 228 -17.33 12.66 -12.49
CA PHE A 228 -16.04 12.99 -13.10
C PHE A 228 -16.05 14.32 -13.84
N LYS A 229 -17.22 14.90 -14.11
CA LYS A 229 -17.35 16.21 -14.76
C LYS A 229 -16.72 17.30 -13.90
N GLN A 230 -16.00 18.21 -14.54
CA GLN A 230 -15.35 19.39 -13.95
C GLN A 230 -14.32 19.09 -12.86
N THR A 231 -13.91 17.83 -12.71
CA THR A 231 -12.94 17.41 -11.69
C THR A 231 -11.49 17.56 -12.15
N GLY A 232 -11.25 17.51 -13.46
CA GLY A 232 -9.90 17.49 -14.02
C GLY A 232 -9.27 16.09 -14.08
N VAL A 233 -10.00 15.04 -13.71
CA VAL A 233 -9.50 13.65 -13.71
C VAL A 233 -9.11 13.23 -15.13
N LEU A 234 -9.88 13.60 -16.16
CA LEU A 234 -9.57 13.29 -17.57
C LEU A 234 -8.24 13.93 -18.00
N GLN A 235 -8.03 15.22 -17.69
CA GLN A 235 -6.83 15.98 -18.01
C GLN A 235 -5.62 15.42 -17.27
N MET A 236 -5.79 15.03 -16.00
CA MET A 236 -4.73 14.41 -15.22
C MET A 236 -4.37 13.00 -15.71
N ALA A 237 -5.37 12.20 -16.06
CA ALA A 237 -5.16 10.89 -16.68
C ALA A 237 -4.39 11.05 -18.00
N ALA A 238 -4.76 12.06 -18.80
CA ALA A 238 -4.11 12.36 -20.07
C ALA A 238 -2.65 12.81 -19.89
N LYS A 239 -2.39 13.73 -18.96
CA LYS A 239 -1.07 14.20 -18.56
C LYS A 239 -0.12 13.09 -18.12
N ARG A 240 -0.66 12.01 -17.58
CA ARG A 240 0.08 10.87 -17.02
C ARG A 240 0.16 9.67 -17.97
N GLY A 241 -0.40 9.80 -19.17
CA GLY A 241 -0.44 8.75 -20.17
C GLY A 241 -1.29 7.54 -19.77
N GLN A 242 -2.30 7.75 -18.92
CA GLN A 242 -3.19 6.67 -18.46
C GLN A 242 -4.25 6.37 -19.52
N ALA A 243 -3.83 5.74 -20.62
CA ALA A 243 -4.69 5.46 -21.78
C ALA A 243 -5.96 4.68 -21.40
N GLU A 244 -5.86 3.72 -20.48
CA GLU A 244 -7.01 2.95 -19.99
C GLU A 244 -8.03 3.81 -19.24
N VAL A 245 -7.58 4.64 -18.29
CA VAL A 245 -8.44 5.59 -17.57
C VAL A 245 -9.09 6.58 -18.52
N VAL A 246 -8.32 7.13 -19.47
CA VAL A 246 -8.86 8.03 -20.50
C VAL A 246 -9.93 7.34 -21.32
N ARG A 247 -9.68 6.10 -21.79
CA ARG A 247 -10.65 5.31 -22.55
C ARG A 247 -11.96 5.13 -21.79
N MET A 248 -11.90 4.65 -20.55
CA MET A 248 -13.10 4.45 -19.71
C MET A 248 -13.91 5.74 -19.56
N LEU A 249 -13.23 6.88 -19.34
CA LEU A 249 -13.90 8.16 -19.16
C LEU A 249 -14.54 8.67 -20.46
N VAL A 250 -13.85 8.60 -21.60
CA VAL A 250 -14.42 9.10 -22.87
C VAL A 250 -15.54 8.21 -23.41
N GLU A 251 -15.49 6.90 -23.15
CA GLU A 251 -16.56 5.96 -23.52
C GLU A 251 -17.88 6.22 -22.78
N THR A 252 -17.81 6.85 -21.59
CA THR A 252 -19.01 7.21 -20.82
C THR A 252 -19.70 8.49 -21.30
N GLY A 253 -19.17 9.16 -22.33
CA GLY A 253 -19.73 10.39 -22.87
C GLY A 253 -19.32 11.66 -22.12
N ILE A 254 -18.23 11.62 -21.33
CA ILE A 254 -17.60 12.84 -20.81
C ILE A 254 -17.22 13.75 -21.98
N ASN A 255 -17.43 15.06 -21.80
CA ASN A 255 -16.96 16.05 -22.76
C ASN A 255 -15.42 16.00 -22.86
N VAL A 256 -14.91 15.49 -23.97
CA VAL A 256 -13.47 15.34 -24.23
C VAL A 256 -12.73 16.67 -24.29
N ASP A 257 -13.43 17.74 -24.67
CA ASP A 257 -12.92 19.11 -24.73
C ASP A 257 -13.23 19.89 -23.45
N GLU A 258 -13.58 19.20 -22.36
CA GLU A 258 -13.76 19.85 -21.08
C GLU A 258 -12.50 20.63 -20.68
N VAL A 259 -12.73 21.87 -20.25
CA VAL A 259 -11.70 22.79 -19.82
C VAL A 259 -11.84 22.98 -18.33
N VAL A 260 -10.86 22.48 -17.58
CA VAL A 260 -10.77 22.74 -16.14
C VAL A 260 -9.66 23.73 -15.83
N GLN A 261 -9.94 24.64 -14.91
CA GLN A 261 -8.91 25.50 -14.34
C GLN A 261 -8.12 24.69 -13.31
N LEU A 262 -6.94 24.23 -13.70
CA LEU A 262 -5.98 23.70 -12.75
C LEU A 262 -5.20 24.90 -12.19
N GLU A 263 -5.03 24.98 -10.86
CA GLU A 263 -4.39 26.11 -10.14
C GLU A 263 -3.01 26.52 -10.71
N ARG A 264 -2.36 25.64 -11.47
CA ARG A 264 -1.06 25.88 -12.12
C ARG A 264 -1.15 26.66 -13.43
N TYR A 265 -2.33 26.84 -14.02
CA TYR A 265 -2.50 27.49 -15.31
C TYR A 265 -3.54 28.62 -15.22
N ARG A 266 -3.15 29.81 -15.71
CA ARG A 266 -4.06 30.97 -15.82
C ARG A 266 -5.17 30.74 -16.84
N GLU A 267 -4.94 29.83 -17.79
CA GLU A 267 -5.90 29.40 -18.79
C GLU A 267 -6.19 27.91 -18.59
N GLY A 268 -7.46 27.52 -18.59
CA GLY A 268 -7.82 26.11 -18.45
C GLY A 268 -7.32 25.27 -19.62
N THR A 269 -6.97 24.02 -19.34
CA THR A 269 -6.36 23.09 -20.32
C THR A 269 -7.29 21.95 -20.69
N THR A 270 -7.15 21.41 -21.91
CA THR A 270 -7.89 20.22 -22.36
C THR A 270 -7.06 18.96 -22.14
N ALA A 271 -7.71 17.80 -22.19
CA ALA A 271 -7.03 16.52 -22.05
C ALA A 271 -6.01 16.28 -23.18
N LEU A 272 -6.35 16.71 -24.41
CA LEU A 272 -5.47 16.55 -25.58
C LEU A 272 -4.19 17.38 -25.45
N GLU A 273 -4.27 18.60 -24.94
CA GLU A 273 -3.10 19.45 -24.68
C GLU A 273 -2.14 18.80 -23.67
N GLU A 274 -2.67 18.24 -22.59
CA GLU A 274 -1.87 17.56 -21.57
C GLU A 274 -1.23 16.27 -22.12
N ALA A 275 -1.97 15.48 -22.91
CA ALA A 275 -1.40 14.30 -23.57
C ALA A 275 -0.30 14.66 -24.56
N ALA A 276 -0.50 15.71 -25.37
CA ALA A 276 0.49 16.19 -26.35
C ALA A 276 1.75 16.71 -25.66
N ARG A 277 1.60 17.50 -24.58
CA ARG A 277 2.73 18.02 -23.78
C ARG A 277 3.51 16.91 -23.11
N GLY A 278 2.82 15.86 -22.64
CA GLY A 278 3.45 14.67 -22.06
C GLY A 278 4.03 13.69 -23.08
N GLY A 279 3.82 13.91 -24.39
CA GLY A 279 4.24 12.98 -25.44
C GLY A 279 3.48 11.64 -25.41
N HIS A 280 2.29 11.60 -24.82
CA HIS A 280 1.50 10.40 -24.65
C HIS A 280 0.67 10.10 -25.91
N VAL A 281 1.33 9.57 -26.94
CA VAL A 281 0.75 9.33 -28.27
C VAL A 281 -0.52 8.48 -28.21
N GLU A 282 -0.51 7.37 -27.47
CA GLU A 282 -1.69 6.48 -27.39
C GLU A 282 -2.89 7.18 -26.76
N THR A 283 -2.65 7.92 -25.67
CA THR A 283 -3.66 8.74 -25.02
C THR A 283 -4.21 9.83 -25.96
N ALA A 284 -3.34 10.51 -26.71
CA ALA A 284 -3.76 11.51 -27.69
C ALA A 284 -4.58 10.90 -28.82
N ARG A 285 -4.22 9.70 -29.31
CA ARG A 285 -4.99 8.96 -30.31
C ARG A 285 -6.40 8.65 -29.83
N ILE A 286 -6.54 8.16 -28.60
CA ILE A 286 -7.86 7.91 -27.99
C ILE A 286 -8.66 9.20 -27.93
N LEU A 287 -8.09 10.29 -27.43
CA LEU A 287 -8.80 11.57 -27.33
C LEU A 287 -9.26 12.10 -28.71
N VAL A 288 -8.40 12.05 -29.73
CA VAL A 288 -8.76 12.46 -31.10
C VAL A 288 -9.84 11.56 -31.71
N ALA A 289 -9.77 10.25 -31.47
CA ALA A 289 -10.78 9.31 -31.96
C ALA A 289 -12.18 9.60 -31.39
N TYR A 290 -12.25 10.17 -30.19
CA TYR A 290 -13.50 10.60 -29.55
C TYR A 290 -13.80 12.10 -29.78
N GLY A 291 -13.14 12.73 -30.74
CA GLY A 291 -13.48 14.06 -31.23
C GLY A 291 -12.79 15.23 -30.52
N ALA A 292 -11.76 14.99 -29.70
CA ALA A 292 -11.05 16.06 -29.01
C ALA A 292 -10.38 17.02 -30.00
N GLY A 293 -10.63 18.32 -29.83
CA GLY A 293 -10.03 19.40 -30.59
C GLY A 293 -8.78 19.98 -29.92
N MET A 294 -7.88 20.54 -30.73
CA MET A 294 -6.80 21.38 -30.19
C MET A 294 -7.29 22.81 -30.04
N LYS A 295 -7.01 23.47 -28.90
CA LYS A 295 -7.14 24.92 -28.85
C LYS A 295 -6.04 25.54 -29.74
N SER A 296 -6.47 26.34 -30.71
CA SER A 296 -5.57 27.24 -31.44
C SER A 296 -5.34 28.51 -30.61
N SER A 297 -4.23 29.20 -30.84
CA SER A 297 -3.79 30.44 -30.16
C SER A 297 -4.74 31.65 -30.28
N GLY A 298 -5.99 31.46 -30.72
CA GLY A 298 -7.07 32.46 -30.75
C GLY A 298 -8.32 32.05 -29.96
N GLY A 299 -8.23 31.09 -29.04
CA GLY A 299 -9.32 30.69 -28.14
C GLY A 299 -10.42 29.84 -28.78
N ARG A 300 -10.29 29.45 -30.05
CA ARG A 300 -11.21 28.52 -30.73
C ARG A 300 -10.63 27.11 -30.76
N LEU A 301 -11.45 26.14 -30.36
CA LEU A 301 -11.19 24.70 -30.53
C LEU A 301 -11.26 24.40 -32.04
N ALA A 302 -10.12 24.04 -32.63
CA ALA A 302 -10.09 23.47 -33.97
C ALA A 302 -10.32 21.96 -33.83
N SER A 303 -11.46 21.46 -34.30
CA SER A 303 -11.77 20.04 -34.28
C SER A 303 -10.74 19.29 -35.14
N ALA A 304 -9.96 18.40 -34.53
CA ALA A 304 -9.07 17.51 -35.26
C ALA A 304 -9.92 16.39 -35.87
N ARG A 305 -10.44 16.60 -37.09
CA ARG A 305 -10.96 15.50 -37.91
C ARG A 305 -9.78 14.88 -38.66
N LEU A 306 -9.65 13.56 -38.59
CA LEU A 306 -8.74 12.76 -39.40
C LEU A 306 -9.08 12.90 -40.89
#